data_AF-A0A1A2MQI4-F1
#
_entry.id   AF-A0A1A2MQI4-F1
#
_cell.length_a   1.000
_cell.length_b   1.000
_cell.length_c   1.000
_cell.angle_alpha   90.00
_cell.angle_beta   90.00
_cell.angle_gamma   90.00
#
_symmetry.space_group_name_H-M   'P 1'
#
loop_
_entity.id
_entity.type
_entity.pdbx_description
1 polymer ?
#
loop_
_entity_poly.entity_id
_entity_poly.type
_entity_poly.pdbx_seq_one_letter_code
_entity_poly.pdbx_strand_id
1 'polypeptide(L)'
;MSAEIDVTAVRVPTLEQVAGRDQVWARMAEKYGVSNPVPPWKSSLDGMCEALDRQGSALELLMRRSDEDRLGEGVYAALPYPESQLVALAHSLVARNVIDEAALAERMEAVRARLQEGDA
;
A
#
# COMPACT_ATOMS: atom_id res chain seq x y z
N MET A 1 8.07 18.97 -13.11
CA MET A 1 9.16 18.09 -12.65
C MET A 1 9.08 18.04 -11.14
N SER A 2 8.45 16.98 -10.62
CA SER A 2 8.40 16.75 -9.17
C SER A 2 9.82 16.61 -8.63
N ALA A 3 10.08 17.15 -7.44
CA ALA A 3 11.38 17.05 -6.81
C ALA A 3 11.79 15.58 -6.65
N GLU A 4 13.05 15.28 -6.94
CA GLU A 4 13.63 13.97 -6.72
C GLU A 4 13.82 13.80 -5.21
N ILE A 5 12.89 13.07 -4.59
CA ILE A 5 12.96 12.69 -3.18
C ILE A 5 13.48 11.26 -3.09
N ASP A 6 14.29 10.98 -2.07
CA ASP A 6 14.60 9.62 -1.70
C ASP A 6 13.46 9.05 -0.85
N VAL A 7 12.53 8.34 -1.49
CA VAL A 7 11.37 7.75 -0.81
C VAL A 7 11.77 6.74 0.27
N THR A 8 12.93 6.08 0.17
CA THR A 8 13.34 5.08 1.17
C THR A 8 13.87 5.72 2.45
N ALA A 9 14.23 7.00 2.41
CA ALA A 9 14.64 7.78 3.58
C ALA A 9 13.44 8.31 4.38
N VAL A 10 12.24 8.32 3.79
CA VAL A 10 11.01 8.72 4.49
C VAL A 10 10.52 7.56 5.34
N ARG A 11 10.14 7.85 6.59
CA ARG A 11 9.53 6.89 7.50
C ARG A 11 8.02 7.09 7.50
N VAL A 12 7.28 5.99 7.41
CA VAL A 12 5.82 6.01 7.50
C VAL A 12 5.41 4.99 8.56
N PRO A 13 5.47 5.36 9.86
CA PRO A 13 5.21 4.46 10.98
C PRO A 13 3.93 3.63 10.86
N THR A 14 2.86 4.22 10.33
CA THR A 14 1.58 3.54 10.10
C THR A 14 1.75 2.33 9.18
N LEU A 15 2.49 2.48 8.08
CA LEU A 15 2.73 1.41 7.11
C LEU A 15 3.76 0.39 7.61
N GLU A 16 4.75 0.82 8.38
CA GLU A 16 5.70 -0.09 9.05
C GLU A 16 4.99 -1.01 10.03
N GLN A 17 4.03 -0.48 10.80
CA GLN A 17 3.22 -1.28 11.70
C GLN A 17 2.36 -2.30 10.94
N VAL A 18 1.79 -1.91 9.79
CA VAL A 18 1.00 -2.81 8.93
C VAL A 18 1.88 -3.93 8.38
N ALA A 19 3.05 -3.59 7.84
CA ALA A 19 4.01 -4.54 7.30
C ALA A 19 4.49 -5.53 8.38
N GLY A 20 4.75 -5.05 9.60
CA GLY A 20 5.21 -5.87 10.72
C GLY A 20 4.19 -6.87 11.27
N ARG A 21 2.90 -6.77 10.90
CA ARG A 21 1.86 -7.72 11.34
C ARG A 21 1.82 -9.01 10.53
N ASP A 22 2.56 -9.09 9.42
CA ASP A 22 2.72 -10.29 8.60
C ASP A 22 1.37 -10.95 8.20
N GLN A 23 0.39 -10.10 7.90
CA GLN A 23 -0.95 -10.47 7.43
C GLN A 23 -0.98 -10.65 5.90
N VAL A 24 -0.04 -11.45 5.39
CA VAL A 24 0.09 -11.74 3.97
C VAL A 24 -1.04 -12.61 3.45
N TRP A 25 -1.41 -12.46 2.17
CA TRP A 25 -2.56 -13.12 1.58
C TRP A 25 -2.56 -14.63 1.76
N ALA A 26 -1.42 -15.31 1.55
CA ALA A 26 -1.35 -16.76 1.71
C ALA A 26 -1.85 -17.23 3.10
N ARG A 27 -1.47 -16.51 4.16
CA ARG A 27 -1.90 -16.82 5.53
C ARG A 27 -3.35 -16.43 5.79
N MET A 28 -3.79 -15.28 5.27
CA MET A 28 -5.17 -14.85 5.45
C MET A 28 -6.13 -15.76 4.68
N ALA A 29 -5.75 -16.18 3.48
CA ALA A 29 -6.51 -17.12 2.67
C ALA A 29 -6.72 -18.45 3.39
N GLU A 30 -5.64 -19.02 3.94
CA GLU A 30 -5.70 -20.22 4.77
C GLU A 30 -6.59 -20.03 6.00
N LYS A 31 -6.37 -18.95 6.77
CA LYS A 31 -7.14 -18.63 7.98
C LYS A 31 -8.64 -18.57 7.73
N TYR A 32 -9.05 -17.98 6.61
CA TYR A 32 -10.46 -17.78 6.27
C TYR A 32 -11.02 -18.84 5.30
N GLY A 33 -10.24 -19.88 4.97
CA GLY A 33 -10.69 -21.01 4.13
C GLY A 33 -11.01 -20.62 2.68
N VAL A 34 -10.40 -19.55 2.16
CA VAL A 34 -10.62 -19.08 0.78
C VAL A 34 -9.48 -19.51 -0.14
N SER A 35 -9.80 -19.79 -1.40
CA SER A 35 -8.86 -20.33 -2.39
C SER A 35 -8.49 -19.35 -3.49
N ASN A 36 -8.85 -18.08 -3.36
CA ASN A 36 -8.54 -17.08 -4.39
C ASN A 36 -7.02 -16.98 -4.57
N PRO A 37 -6.51 -16.99 -5.81
CA PRO A 37 -5.07 -16.99 -6.09
C PRO A 37 -4.39 -15.67 -5.67
N VAL A 38 -5.16 -14.59 -5.60
CA VAL A 38 -4.73 -13.25 -5.18
C VAL A 38 -5.79 -12.66 -4.25
N PRO A 39 -5.41 -11.70 -3.39
CA PRO A 39 -6.38 -11.04 -2.53
C PRO A 39 -7.47 -10.34 -3.36
N PRO A 40 -8.75 -10.36 -2.93
CA PRO A 40 -9.85 -9.72 -3.66
C PRO A 40 -9.63 -8.23 -3.93
N TRP A 41 -8.93 -7.53 -3.03
CA TRP A 41 -8.62 -6.10 -3.17
C TRP A 41 -7.58 -5.80 -4.27
N LYS A 42 -6.89 -6.81 -4.82
CA LYS A 42 -5.85 -6.61 -5.84
C LYS A 42 -6.39 -5.95 -7.10
N SER A 43 -7.60 -6.31 -7.54
CA SER A 43 -8.22 -5.68 -8.70
C SER A 43 -8.48 -4.18 -8.50
N SER A 44 -8.85 -3.78 -7.29
CA SER A 44 -9.01 -2.37 -6.93
C SER A 44 -7.67 -1.63 -6.91
N LEU A 45 -6.61 -2.28 -6.43
CA LEU A 45 -5.24 -1.74 -6.50
C LEU A 45 -4.81 -1.50 -7.95
N ASP A 46 -5.03 -2.47 -8.83
CA ASP A 46 -4.68 -2.34 -10.25
C ASP A 46 -5.41 -1.17 -10.90
N GLY A 47 -6.73 -1.05 -10.66
CA GLY A 47 -7.51 0.08 -11.15
C GLY A 47 -7.04 1.45 -10.62
N MET A 48 -6.59 1.52 -9.36
CA MET A 48 -6.01 2.74 -8.79
C MET A 48 -4.68 3.09 -9.47
N CYS A 49 -3.79 2.11 -9.68
CA CYS A 49 -2.52 2.32 -10.39
C CYS A 49 -2.76 2.82 -11.82
N GLU A 50 -3.69 2.21 -12.55
CA GLU A 50 -4.06 2.66 -13.91
C GLU A 50 -4.61 4.09 -13.93
N ALA A 51 -5.40 4.47 -12.92
CA ALA A 51 -5.94 5.82 -12.81
C ALA A 51 -4.87 6.87 -12.52
N LEU A 52 -3.92 6.55 -11.63
CA LEU A 52 -2.76 7.40 -11.35
C LEU A 52 -1.88 7.57 -12.59
N ASP A 53 -1.58 6.46 -13.27
CA ASP A 53 -0.75 6.43 -14.47
C ASP A 53 -1.35 7.30 -15.60
N ARG A 54 -2.68 7.25 -15.78
CA ARG A 54 -3.40 8.06 -16.78
C ARG A 54 -3.47 9.55 -16.43
N GLN A 55 -3.60 9.89 -15.15
CA GLN A 55 -3.70 11.30 -14.73
C GLN A 55 -2.33 11.98 -14.73
N GLY A 56 -1.27 11.27 -14.33
CA GLY A 56 0.12 11.72 -14.38
C GLY A 56 0.50 12.89 -13.48
N SER A 57 -0.46 13.60 -12.86
CA SER A 57 -0.17 14.82 -12.10
C SER A 57 0.21 14.60 -10.63
N ALA A 58 -0.32 13.56 -10.00
CA ALA A 58 -0.06 13.27 -8.59
C ALA A 58 1.18 12.38 -8.41
N LEU A 59 1.34 11.39 -9.29
CA LEU A 59 2.45 10.45 -9.29
C LEU A 59 2.64 9.93 -10.72
N GLU A 60 3.66 10.46 -11.43
CA GLU A 60 3.97 10.03 -12.79
C GLU A 60 4.33 8.54 -12.86
N LEU A 61 3.96 7.87 -13.95
CA LEU A 61 4.07 6.40 -14.09
C LEU A 61 5.48 5.86 -13.78
N LEU A 62 6.52 6.43 -14.40
CA LEU A 62 7.89 5.94 -14.21
C LEU A 62 8.40 6.21 -12.80
N MET A 63 7.99 7.32 -12.22
CA MET A 63 8.32 7.69 -10.85
C MET A 63 7.65 6.74 -9.86
N ARG A 64 6.35 6.46 -10.03
CA ARG A 64 5.61 5.47 -9.23
C ARG A 64 6.30 4.11 -9.25
N ARG A 65 6.62 3.60 -10.45
CA ARG A 65 7.28 2.30 -10.61
C ARG A 65 8.66 2.28 -9.97
N SER A 66 9.46 3.32 -10.16
CA SER A 66 10.79 3.43 -9.55
C SER A 66 10.72 3.48 -8.02
N ASP A 67 9.74 4.19 -7.47
CA ASP A 67 9.52 4.23 -6.02
C ASP A 67 9.07 2.86 -5.51
N GLU A 68 8.14 2.18 -6.21
CA GLU A 68 7.66 0.83 -5.88
C GLU A 68 8.81 -0.19 -5.86
N ASP A 69 9.70 -0.16 -6.86
CA ASP A 69 10.86 -1.05 -6.92
C ASP A 69 11.83 -0.78 -5.75
N ARG A 70 12.21 0.49 -5.51
CA ARG A 70 13.13 0.86 -4.42
C ARG A 70 12.58 0.50 -3.03
N LEU A 71 11.31 0.79 -2.79
CA LEU A 71 10.66 0.50 -1.52
C LEU A 71 10.44 -1.01 -1.35
N GLY A 72 10.07 -1.71 -2.42
CA GLY A 72 9.88 -3.16 -2.44
C GLY A 72 11.18 -3.93 -2.21
N GLU A 73 12.30 -3.51 -2.81
CA GLU A 73 13.62 -4.14 -2.61
C GLU A 73 14.29 -3.74 -1.30
N GLY A 74 13.94 -2.56 -0.76
CA GLY A 74 14.53 -2.01 0.46
C GLY A 74 13.64 -2.15 1.69
N VAL A 75 12.73 -1.19 1.88
CA VAL A 75 11.95 -1.00 3.12
C VAL A 75 10.98 -2.17 3.37
N TYR A 76 10.37 -2.69 2.31
CA TYR A 76 9.31 -3.70 2.36
C TYR A 76 9.72 -5.05 1.76
N ALA A 77 11.02 -5.35 1.72
CA ALA A 77 11.56 -6.58 1.12
C ALA A 77 11.01 -7.89 1.72
N ALA A 78 10.51 -7.84 2.95
CA ALA A 78 9.90 -8.98 3.62
C ALA A 78 8.44 -9.24 3.19
N LEU A 79 7.78 -8.30 2.52
CA LEU A 79 6.40 -8.47 2.06
C LEU A 79 6.37 -9.13 0.68
N PRO A 80 5.56 -10.17 0.48
CA PRO A 80 5.34 -10.73 -0.84
C PRO A 80 4.53 -9.77 -1.71
N TYR A 81 4.60 -10.00 -3.02
CA TYR A 81 3.60 -9.45 -3.91
C TYR A 81 2.24 -10.17 -3.68
N PRO A 82 1.10 -9.44 -3.68
CA PRO A 82 0.95 -8.02 -4.03
C PRO A 82 0.99 -7.02 -2.86
N GLU A 83 1.16 -7.46 -1.62
CA GLU A 83 1.20 -6.57 -0.44
C GLU A 83 2.33 -5.55 -0.53
N SER A 84 3.52 -5.95 -0.99
CA SER A 84 4.65 -5.03 -1.18
C SER A 84 4.29 -3.87 -2.11
N GLN A 85 3.58 -4.12 -3.21
CA GLN A 85 3.12 -3.09 -4.13
C GLN A 85 2.14 -2.12 -3.45
N LEU A 86 1.16 -2.66 -2.70
CA LEU A 86 0.17 -1.84 -2.00
C LEU A 86 0.83 -0.88 -1.01
N VAL A 87 1.73 -1.41 -0.18
CA VAL A 87 2.39 -0.64 0.88
C VAL A 87 3.40 0.34 0.29
N ALA A 88 4.14 -0.06 -0.77
CA ALA A 88 5.05 0.85 -1.47
C ALA A 88 4.31 2.01 -2.14
N LEU A 89 3.18 1.76 -2.81
CA LEU A 89 2.36 2.81 -3.40
C LEU A 89 1.87 3.81 -2.34
N ALA A 90 1.30 3.31 -1.24
CA ALA A 90 0.83 4.16 -0.16
C ALA A 90 1.97 4.99 0.44
N HIS A 91 3.15 4.39 0.62
CA HIS A 91 4.35 5.09 1.08
C HIS A 91 4.73 6.22 0.12
N SER A 92 4.81 5.96 -1.20
CA SER A 92 5.14 6.98 -2.20
C SER A 92 4.17 8.17 -2.18
N LEU A 93 2.87 7.92 -1.97
CA LEU A 93 1.86 8.97 -1.87
C LEU A 93 2.06 9.83 -0.60
N VAL A 94 2.41 9.21 0.53
CA VAL A 94 2.72 9.94 1.78
C VAL A 94 4.02 10.73 1.64
N ALA A 95 5.10 10.10 1.16
CA ALA A 95 6.41 10.73 1.01
C ALA A 95 6.39 11.97 0.11
N ARG A 96 5.46 12.02 -0.84
CA ARG A 96 5.25 13.13 -1.78
C ARG A 96 4.14 14.08 -1.34
N ASN A 97 3.57 13.92 -0.15
CA ASN A 97 2.48 14.71 0.41
C ASN A 97 1.21 14.72 -0.48
N VAL A 98 0.98 13.65 -1.25
CA VAL A 98 -0.28 13.47 -2.00
C VAL A 98 -1.41 13.08 -1.04
N ILE A 99 -1.08 12.29 -0.01
CA ILE A 99 -1.95 12.01 1.12
C ILE A 99 -1.19 12.26 2.42
N ASP A 100 -1.92 12.60 3.48
CA ASP A 100 -1.37 12.77 4.83
C ASP A 100 -1.35 11.44 5.60
N GLU A 101 -0.29 11.19 6.38
CA GLU A 101 -0.16 9.95 7.16
C GLU A 101 -1.23 9.84 8.25
N ALA A 102 -1.53 10.94 8.96
CA ALA A 102 -2.53 10.90 10.03
C ALA A 102 -3.93 10.61 9.47
N ALA A 103 -4.26 11.21 8.32
CA ALA A 103 -5.50 10.92 7.60
C ALA A 103 -5.58 9.46 7.12
N LEU A 104 -4.46 8.87 6.69
CA LEU A 104 -4.38 7.45 6.35
C LEU A 104 -4.64 6.57 7.58
N ALA A 105 -3.99 6.85 8.70
CA ALA A 105 -4.17 6.11 9.95
C ALA A 105 -5.62 6.18 10.45
N GLU A 106 -6.22 7.38 10.47
CA GLU A 106 -7.62 7.58 10.84
C GLU A 106 -8.56 6.77 9.94
N ARG A 107 -8.33 6.80 8.63
CA ARG A 107 -9.12 6.02 7.66
C ARG A 107 -9.01 4.52 7.90
N MET A 108 -7.81 4.02 8.21
CA MET A 108 -7.59 2.60 8.50
C MET A 108 -8.32 2.15 9.76
N GLU A 109 -8.31 2.97 10.82
CA GLU A 109 -9.07 2.67 12.05
C GLU A 109 -10.58 2.70 11.80
N ALA A 110 -11.09 3.68 11.06
CA ALA A 110 -12.51 3.73 10.70
C ALA A 110 -12.95 2.49 9.88
N VAL A 111 -12.11 2.02 8.95
CA VAL A 111 -12.39 0.79 8.19
C VAL A 111 -12.37 -0.43 9.11
N ARG A 112 -11.41 -0.51 10.04
CA ARG A 112 -11.34 -1.61 11.01
C ARG A 112 -12.58 -1.65 11.89
N ALA A 113 -13.00 -0.52 12.45
CA ALA A 113 -14.19 -0.41 13.29
C ALA A 113 -15.43 -0.92 12.53
N ARG A 114 -15.64 -0.47 11.29
CA ARG A 114 -16.76 -0.93 10.45
C ARG A 114 -16.73 -2.44 10.19
N LEU A 115 -15.56 -3.02 9.94
CA LEU A 115 -15.43 -4.46 9.70
C LEU A 115 -15.70 -5.28 10.98
N GLN A 116 -15.30 -4.76 12.15
CA GLN A 116 -15.55 -5.41 13.44
C GLN A 116 -17.01 -5.28 13.87
N GLU A 117 -17.67 -4.16 13.58
CA GLU A 117 -19.09 -3.95 13.85
C GLU A 117 -19.99 -4.85 12.98
N GLY A 118 -19.56 -5.18 11.76
CA GLY A 118 -20.27 -6.11 10.87
C GLY A 118 -20.09 -7.60 11.19
N ASP A 119 -19.16 -7.93 12.10
CA ASP A 119 -18.90 -9.29 12.60
C ASP A 119 -19.69 -9.62 13.90
N ALA A 120 -20.54 -8.68 14.38
CA ALA A 120 -21.39 -8.83 15.57
C ALA A 120 -22.86 -9.13 15.20
#